data_AF-A0A957HRU1-F1
#
_entry.id   AF-A0A957HRU1-F1
#
_cell.length_a   1.000
_cell.length_b   1.000
_cell.length_c   1.000
_cell.angle_alpha   90.00
_cell.angle_beta   90.00
_cell.angle_gamma   90.00
#
_symmetry.space_group_name_H-M   'P 1'
#
loop_
_entity.id
_entity.type
_entity.pdbx_description
1 polymer ?
#
loop_
_entity_poly.entity_id
_entity_poly.type
_entity_poly.pdbx_seq_one_letter_code
_entity_poly.pdbx_strand_id
1 'polypeptide(L)'
;MNRLEWILGVMLVVLLLVVAVLSLLFWFRPDPSTADPQNSATVIAQRADDIAPTSVFEGQTAKLAFVAARRAAESWQPDAQLLNASATWPQGATIQELLGGETTWGFTFYSPEGGKTAVISVVENNPQLIGEAPTAQTYTPIDITSWELDSNEAIQRLLEAGGSQFIQDEGVTILTMLFAADNLQETNQLEWLVSLISTQNGRSIDMRLNAITGEVIELSQIQ
;
A
#
# COMPACT_ATOMS: atom_id res chain seq x y z
N MET A 1 -34.37 54.50 21.29
CA MET A 1 -33.88 53.42 20.42
C MET A 1 -32.42 53.68 20.16
N ASN A 2 -31.56 52.85 20.78
CA ASN A 2 -30.13 53.07 20.77
C ASN A 2 -29.55 52.57 19.45
N ARG A 3 -28.51 53.25 18.93
CA ARG A 3 -27.82 52.86 17.67
C ARG A 3 -27.39 51.38 17.67
N LEU A 4 -27.14 50.83 18.86
CA LEU A 4 -26.76 49.43 19.05
C LEU A 4 -27.91 48.44 18.79
N GLU A 5 -29.15 48.77 19.16
CA GLU A 5 -30.34 47.94 18.86
C GLU A 5 -30.63 47.90 17.35
N TRP A 6 -30.38 49.03 16.66
CA TRP A 6 -30.57 49.12 15.21
C TRP A 6 -29.54 48.27 14.46
N ILE A 7 -28.27 48.30 14.88
CA ILE A 7 -27.20 47.47 14.28
C ILE A 7 -27.48 45.98 14.50
N LEU A 8 -27.92 45.59 15.70
CA LEU A 8 -28.29 44.20 16.01
C LEU A 8 -29.49 43.72 15.18
N GLY A 9 -30.50 44.59 15.01
CA GLY A 9 -31.64 44.29 14.16
C GLY A 9 -31.25 44.08 12.70
N VAL A 10 -30.42 44.94 12.14
CA VAL A 10 -29.93 44.82 10.76
C VAL A 10 -29.08 43.56 10.59
N MET A 11 -28.19 43.26 11.53
CA MET A 11 -27.34 42.06 11.48
C MET A 11 -28.16 40.76 11.50
N LEU A 12 -29.22 40.70 12.33
CA LEU A 12 -30.10 39.53 12.41
C LEU A 12 -30.86 39.29 11.10
N VAL A 13 -31.35 40.37 10.47
CA VAL A 13 -32.05 40.29 9.17
C VAL A 13 -31.10 39.80 8.08
N VAL A 14 -29.86 40.29 8.04
CA VAL A 14 -28.85 39.84 7.07
C VAL A 14 -28.52 38.35 7.27
N LEU A 15 -28.37 37.90 8.52
CA LEU A 15 -28.05 36.51 8.83
C LEU A 15 -29.19 35.55 8.41
N LEU A 16 -30.45 35.94 8.65
CA LEU A 16 -31.61 35.19 8.18
C LEU A 16 -31.67 35.09 6.65
N LEU A 17 -31.28 36.16 5.94
CA LEU A 17 -31.22 36.17 4.48
C LEU A 17 -30.17 35.20 3.95
N VAL A 18 -28.98 35.15 4.57
CA VAL A 18 -27.91 34.22 4.19
C VAL A 18 -28.36 32.77 4.38
N VAL A 19 -28.98 32.46 5.52
CA VAL A 19 -29.49 31.11 5.81
C VAL A 19 -30.57 30.71 4.79
N ALA A 20 -31.51 31.61 4.47
CA ALA A 20 -32.56 31.34 3.49
C ALA A 20 -31.98 31.06 2.09
N VAL A 21 -30.98 31.82 1.65
CA VAL A 21 -30.32 31.62 0.35
C VAL A 21 -29.56 30.29 0.32
N LEU A 22 -28.85 29.93 1.40
CA LEU A 22 -28.15 28.64 1.49
C LEU A 22 -29.13 27.47 1.46
N SER A 23 -30.22 27.52 2.22
CA SER A 23 -31.26 26.49 2.18
C SER A 23 -31.85 26.31 0.77
N LEU A 24 -32.04 27.41 0.04
CA LEU A 24 -32.54 27.39 -1.33
C LEU A 24 -31.53 26.73 -2.29
N LEU A 25 -30.23 27.03 -2.15
CA LEU A 25 -29.17 26.42 -2.95
C LEU A 25 -29.03 24.91 -2.72
N PHE A 26 -29.24 24.43 -1.49
CA PHE A 26 -29.25 22.99 -1.21
C PHE A 26 -30.50 22.28 -1.75
N TRP A 27 -31.66 22.96 -1.77
CA TRP A 27 -32.89 22.41 -2.33
C TRP A 27 -32.83 22.24 -3.85
N PHE A 28 -32.18 23.17 -4.55
CA PHE A 28 -32.05 23.13 -6.01
C PHE A 28 -30.81 22.38 -6.52
N ARG A 29 -30.21 21.50 -5.71
CA ARG A 29 -29.20 20.57 -6.25
C ARG A 29 -29.90 19.65 -7.26
N PRO A 30 -29.53 19.67 -8.56
CA PRO A 30 -30.00 18.68 -9.50
C PRO A 30 -29.46 17.32 -9.06
N ASP A 31 -30.34 16.35 -8.89
CA ASP A 31 -29.92 14.96 -8.75
C ASP A 31 -29.00 14.62 -9.94
N PRO A 32 -27.83 13.99 -9.73
CA PRO A 32 -27.09 13.40 -10.83
C PRO A 32 -28.00 12.35 -11.46
N SER A 33 -28.56 12.73 -12.60
CA SER A 33 -29.52 11.97 -13.39
C SER A 33 -29.12 10.51 -13.50
N THR A 34 -30.09 9.67 -13.15
CA THR A 34 -30.31 8.30 -13.60
C THR A 34 -29.74 8.05 -15.00
N ALA A 35 -28.69 7.22 -15.09
CA ALA A 35 -28.33 6.55 -16.32
C ALA A 35 -29.36 5.45 -16.63
N ASP A 36 -29.74 5.37 -17.90
CA ASP A 36 -30.68 4.42 -18.50
C ASP A 36 -30.48 2.95 -18.07
N PRO A 37 -31.56 2.15 -17.95
CA PRO A 37 -31.47 0.71 -17.89
C PRO A 37 -31.25 0.16 -19.31
N GLN A 38 -30.02 0.23 -19.82
CA GLN A 38 -29.65 -0.60 -20.95
C GLN A 38 -29.50 -2.05 -20.47
N ASN A 39 -30.38 -2.89 -20.98
CA ASN A 39 -30.37 -4.34 -20.88
C ASN A 39 -29.00 -4.93 -21.29
N SER A 40 -28.11 -5.13 -20.32
CA SER A 40 -26.83 -5.86 -20.49
C SER A 40 -26.91 -7.33 -20.09
N ALA A 41 -28.09 -7.82 -19.69
CA ALA A 41 -28.26 -9.15 -19.11
C ALA A 41 -28.16 -10.33 -20.11
N THR A 42 -28.06 -10.09 -21.42
CA THR A 42 -28.06 -11.18 -22.43
C THR A 42 -26.72 -11.36 -23.16
N VAL A 43 -25.73 -10.48 -22.97
CA VAL A 43 -24.43 -10.58 -23.67
C VAL A 43 -23.27 -10.99 -22.73
N ILE A 44 -23.46 -10.99 -21.41
CA ILE A 44 -22.40 -11.36 -20.44
C ILE A 44 -22.41 -12.83 -20.04
N ALA A 45 -23.54 -13.54 -20.18
CA ALA A 45 -23.62 -14.96 -19.80
C ALA A 45 -22.80 -15.92 -20.69
N GLN A 46 -22.25 -15.47 -21.81
CA GLN A 46 -21.47 -16.29 -22.75
C GLN A 46 -19.95 -16.08 -22.67
N ARG A 47 -19.45 -15.25 -21.74
CA ARG A 47 -18.01 -15.02 -21.49
C ARG A 47 -17.57 -15.34 -20.06
N ALA A 48 -18.41 -16.03 -19.28
CA ALA A 48 -18.11 -16.35 -17.89
C ALA A 48 -17.16 -17.56 -17.70
N ASP A 49 -16.84 -18.31 -18.76
CA ASP A 49 -15.98 -19.50 -18.68
C ASP A 49 -14.50 -19.25 -19.02
N ASP A 50 -14.09 -18.00 -19.29
CA ASP A 50 -12.71 -17.66 -19.68
C ASP A 50 -12.18 -16.44 -18.91
N ILE A 51 -12.50 -16.37 -17.62
CA ILE A 51 -11.83 -15.46 -16.69
C ILE A 51 -10.80 -16.30 -15.96
N ALA A 52 -9.53 -16.17 -16.37
CA ALA A 52 -8.39 -16.58 -15.56
C ALA A 52 -8.62 -16.13 -14.11
N PRO A 53 -8.30 -16.92 -13.07
CA PRO A 53 -8.60 -16.57 -11.69
C PRO A 53 -8.10 -15.15 -11.40
N THR A 54 -9.05 -14.22 -11.30
CA THR A 54 -8.76 -12.86 -10.86
C THR A 54 -8.41 -13.00 -9.39
N SER A 55 -7.15 -12.71 -9.06
CA SER A 55 -6.69 -12.66 -7.67
C SER A 55 -7.70 -11.84 -6.88
N VAL A 56 -8.31 -12.45 -5.86
CA VAL A 56 -9.49 -11.94 -5.13
C VAL A 56 -9.13 -10.75 -4.22
N PHE A 57 -7.90 -10.27 -4.30
CA PHE A 57 -7.41 -9.16 -3.51
C PHE A 57 -7.09 -7.97 -4.42
N GLU A 58 -8.08 -7.10 -4.65
CA GLU A 58 -7.86 -5.68 -5.00
C GLU A 58 -7.25 -4.94 -3.79
N GLY A 59 -6.15 -5.49 -3.24
CA GLY A 59 -5.49 -5.00 -2.04
C GLY A 59 -4.46 -3.91 -2.33
N GLN A 60 -4.04 -3.21 -1.29
CA GLN A 60 -2.94 -2.24 -1.38
C GLN A 60 -1.60 -3.00 -1.38
N THR A 61 -1.21 -3.53 -2.54
CA THR A 61 -0.03 -4.40 -2.68
C THR A 61 1.26 -3.63 -2.95
N ALA A 62 2.39 -4.32 -2.76
CA ALA A 62 3.70 -3.77 -3.08
C ALA A 62 3.85 -3.45 -4.57
N LYS A 63 3.44 -4.35 -5.47
CA LYS A 63 3.54 -4.08 -6.92
C LYS A 63 2.67 -2.90 -7.34
N LEU A 64 1.48 -2.76 -6.76
CA LEU A 64 0.61 -1.63 -7.03
C LEU A 64 1.28 -0.31 -6.61
N ALA A 65 1.77 -0.23 -5.37
CA ALA A 65 2.47 0.94 -4.85
C ALA A 65 3.78 1.22 -5.63
N PHE A 66 4.46 0.18 -6.09
CA PHE A 66 5.70 0.30 -6.86
C PHE A 66 5.51 1.08 -8.17
N VAL A 67 4.35 0.97 -8.84
CA VAL A 67 4.09 1.74 -10.07
C VAL A 67 4.14 3.25 -9.83
N ALA A 68 3.65 3.73 -8.68
CA ALA A 68 3.78 5.13 -8.28
C ALA A 68 5.19 5.48 -7.84
N ALA A 69 5.82 4.62 -7.03
CA ALA A 69 7.18 4.82 -6.55
C ALA A 69 8.18 4.94 -7.70
N ARG A 70 8.09 4.06 -8.71
CA ARG A 70 8.97 4.04 -9.89
C ARG A 70 8.90 5.35 -10.67
N ARG A 71 7.70 5.88 -10.93
CA ARG A 71 7.54 7.17 -11.64
C ARG A 71 8.18 8.33 -10.87
N ALA A 72 8.04 8.33 -9.54
CA ALA A 72 8.69 9.33 -8.69
C ALA A 72 10.21 9.15 -8.67
N ALA A 73 10.71 7.91 -8.67
CA ALA A 73 12.13 7.60 -8.75
C ALA A 73 12.75 8.04 -10.07
N GLU A 74 12.11 7.75 -11.20
CA GLU A 74 12.54 8.17 -12.55
C GLU A 74 12.56 9.71 -12.67
N SER A 75 11.63 10.41 -12.01
CA SER A 75 11.62 11.87 -11.94
C SER A 75 12.74 12.43 -11.06
N TRP A 76 13.16 11.67 -10.04
CA TRP A 76 14.28 12.02 -9.17
C TRP A 76 15.64 11.78 -9.84
N GLN A 77 15.84 10.60 -10.43
CA GLN A 77 16.99 10.21 -11.24
C GLN A 77 16.56 9.24 -12.35
N PRO A 78 16.88 9.49 -13.64
CA PRO A 78 16.45 8.64 -14.74
C PRO A 78 17.00 7.20 -14.70
N ASP A 79 18.12 6.98 -14.03
CA ASP A 79 18.80 5.69 -13.87
C ASP A 79 18.45 4.99 -12.55
N ALA A 80 17.44 5.48 -11.82
CA ALA A 80 17.04 4.94 -10.53
C ALA A 80 16.61 3.47 -10.63
N GLN A 81 17.23 2.62 -9.81
CA GLN A 81 16.96 1.19 -9.72
C GLN A 81 16.48 0.85 -8.31
N LEU A 82 15.49 -0.04 -8.22
CA LEU A 82 14.93 -0.47 -6.94
C LEU A 82 15.96 -1.33 -6.18
N LEU A 83 16.21 -0.99 -4.91
CA LEU A 83 17.00 -1.82 -4.00
C LEU A 83 16.11 -2.66 -3.09
N ASN A 84 15.06 -2.04 -2.53
CA ASN A 84 14.12 -2.73 -1.65
C ASN A 84 12.78 -2.02 -1.57
N ALA A 85 11.77 -2.78 -1.14
CA ALA A 85 10.47 -2.26 -0.73
C ALA A 85 10.15 -2.78 0.68
N SER A 86 9.45 -2.00 1.49
CA SER A 86 9.06 -2.41 2.84
C SER A 86 7.69 -1.88 3.24
N ALA A 87 7.03 -2.63 4.10
CA ALA A 87 5.78 -2.27 4.73
C ALA A 87 5.73 -2.80 6.16
N THR A 88 4.95 -2.14 7.00
CA THR A 88 4.68 -2.57 8.37
C THR A 88 3.21 -2.38 8.64
N TRP A 89 2.55 -3.44 9.07
CA TRP A 89 1.14 -3.42 9.40
C TRP A 89 0.94 -2.89 10.81
N PRO A 90 -0.20 -2.26 11.10
CA PRO A 90 -0.56 -1.85 12.45
C PRO A 90 -0.52 -3.01 13.45
N GLN A 91 -0.14 -2.70 14.68
CA GLN A 91 -0.15 -3.66 15.78
C GLN A 91 -1.56 -4.21 15.99
N GLY A 92 -1.68 -5.53 16.05
CA GLY A 92 -2.96 -6.22 16.24
C GLY A 92 -3.82 -6.30 14.97
N ALA A 93 -3.25 -6.06 13.79
CA ALA A 93 -3.95 -6.29 12.53
C ALA A 93 -4.49 -7.72 12.43
N THR A 94 -5.76 -7.85 12.07
CA THR A 94 -6.44 -9.11 11.85
C THR A 94 -5.94 -9.78 10.58
N ILE A 95 -6.14 -11.10 10.46
CA ILE A 95 -5.78 -11.87 9.24
C ILE A 95 -6.39 -11.23 7.98
N GLN A 96 -7.64 -10.74 8.07
CA GLN A 96 -8.30 -10.10 6.94
C GLN A 96 -7.64 -8.77 6.56
N GLU A 97 -7.19 -7.98 7.53
CA GLU A 97 -6.46 -6.74 7.29
C GLU A 97 -5.07 -7.01 6.70
N LEU A 98 -4.36 -8.03 7.19
CA LEU A 98 -3.07 -8.45 6.63
C LEU A 98 -3.19 -8.84 5.15
N LEU A 99 -4.20 -9.65 4.80
CA LEU A 99 -4.45 -10.06 3.41
C LEU A 99 -5.00 -8.93 2.53
N GLY A 100 -5.52 -7.85 3.13
CA GLY A 100 -5.95 -6.64 2.42
C GLY A 100 -4.80 -5.79 1.86
N GLY A 101 -3.55 -6.08 2.25
CA GLY A 101 -2.37 -5.30 1.90
C GLY A 101 -2.12 -4.14 2.88
N GLU A 102 -1.19 -3.26 2.56
CA GLU A 102 -0.81 -2.12 3.39
C GLU A 102 -0.91 -0.81 2.60
N THR A 103 -1.48 0.21 3.23
CA THR A 103 -1.69 1.53 2.63
C THR A 103 -0.41 2.33 2.43
N THR A 104 0.62 2.03 3.23
CA THR A 104 1.91 2.73 3.25
C THR A 104 3.07 1.81 2.92
N TRP A 105 3.74 2.09 1.80
CA TRP A 105 4.94 1.38 1.37
C TRP A 105 6.14 2.31 1.32
N GLY A 106 7.29 1.85 1.81
CA GLY A 106 8.58 2.48 1.62
C GLY A 106 9.35 1.80 0.50
N PHE A 107 9.99 2.58 -0.38
CA PHE A 107 10.84 2.07 -1.45
C PHE A 107 12.18 2.78 -1.42
N THR A 108 13.26 2.00 -1.42
CA THR A 108 14.61 2.55 -1.55
C THR A 108 15.10 2.36 -2.99
N PHE A 109 15.49 3.45 -3.62
CA PHE A 109 16.09 3.46 -4.96
C PHE A 109 17.55 3.88 -4.90
N TYR A 110 18.34 3.42 -5.87
CA TYR A 110 19.73 3.77 -6.07
C TYR A 110 19.94 4.30 -7.49
N SER A 111 20.70 5.38 -7.62
CA SER A 111 21.17 5.93 -8.89
C SER A 111 22.67 5.65 -9.02
N PRO A 112 23.09 4.69 -9.88
CA PRO A 112 24.49 4.40 -10.14
C PRO A 112 25.29 5.61 -10.65
N GLU A 113 24.71 6.40 -11.57
CA GLU A 113 25.36 7.59 -12.12
C GLU A 113 25.45 8.71 -11.08
N GLY A 114 24.41 8.84 -10.25
CA GLY A 114 24.34 9.85 -9.20
C GLY A 114 25.10 9.49 -7.91
N GLY A 115 25.45 8.22 -7.70
CA GLY A 115 26.13 7.74 -6.50
C GLY A 115 25.33 8.00 -5.21
N LYS A 116 24.00 7.89 -5.28
CA LYS A 116 23.10 8.23 -4.16
C LYS A 116 21.88 7.32 -4.10
N THR A 117 21.28 7.25 -2.92
CA THR A 117 20.02 6.56 -2.68
C THR A 117 18.90 7.55 -2.35
N ALA A 118 17.67 7.15 -2.61
CA ALA A 118 16.47 7.87 -2.22
C ALA A 118 15.47 6.93 -1.56
N VAL A 119 14.75 7.45 -0.58
CA VAL A 119 13.61 6.78 0.04
C VAL A 119 12.34 7.47 -0.42
N ILE A 120 11.49 6.72 -1.10
CA ILE A 120 10.17 7.16 -1.57
C ILE A 120 9.13 6.43 -0.74
N SER A 121 8.26 7.19 -0.07
CA SER A 121 7.08 6.64 0.60
C SER A 121 5.88 6.78 -0.33
N VAL A 122 5.06 5.74 -0.42
CA VAL A 122 3.79 5.74 -1.15
C VAL A 122 2.69 5.51 -0.13
N VAL A 123 1.84 6.51 0.06
CA VAL A 123 0.64 6.41 0.90
C VAL A 123 -0.56 6.49 -0.02
N GLU A 124 -1.40 5.46 -0.06
CA GLU A 124 -2.61 5.41 -0.91
C GLU A 124 -2.32 5.81 -2.38
N ASN A 125 -1.27 5.25 -2.98
CA ASN A 125 -0.83 5.53 -4.35
C ASN A 125 -0.30 6.96 -4.61
N ASN A 126 -0.04 7.75 -3.55
CA ASN A 126 0.59 9.07 -3.65
C ASN A 126 2.07 8.99 -3.25
N PRO A 127 3.02 9.04 -4.21
CA PRO A 127 4.44 8.92 -3.91
C PRO A 127 5.02 10.25 -3.42
N GLN A 128 5.86 10.18 -2.39
CA GLN A 128 6.61 11.31 -1.84
C GLN A 128 8.06 10.91 -1.60
N LEU A 129 8.99 11.74 -2.08
CA LEU A 129 10.41 11.61 -1.74
C LEU A 129 10.61 12.08 -0.29
N ILE A 130 10.94 11.14 0.60
CA ILE A 130 11.11 11.41 2.05
C ILE A 130 12.55 11.79 2.37
N GLY A 131 13.52 11.28 1.60
CA GLY A 131 14.92 11.65 1.76
C GLY A 131 15.80 11.09 0.66
N GLU A 132 16.98 11.68 0.52
CA GLU A 132 18.08 11.16 -0.31
C GLU A 132 19.41 11.28 0.45
N ALA A 133 20.35 10.41 0.13
CA ALA A 133 21.69 10.43 0.72
C ALA A 133 22.75 9.95 -0.29
N PRO A 134 23.96 10.53 -0.29
CA PRO A 134 25.08 9.95 -1.02
C PRO A 134 25.41 8.56 -0.46
N THR A 135 25.82 7.64 -1.32
CA THR A 135 26.28 6.31 -0.91
C THR A 135 27.67 6.04 -1.47
N ALA A 136 28.56 5.51 -0.63
CA ALA A 136 29.86 5.00 -1.06
C ALA A 136 29.78 3.52 -1.49
N GLN A 137 28.66 2.86 -1.21
CA GLN A 137 28.42 1.48 -1.56
C GLN A 137 27.88 1.41 -2.99
N THR A 138 28.58 0.65 -3.83
CA THR A 138 28.07 0.28 -5.15
C THR A 138 27.11 -0.89 -4.98
N TYR A 139 25.88 -0.71 -5.45
CA TYR A 139 24.92 -1.78 -5.55
C TYR A 139 24.93 -2.35 -6.97
N THR A 140 24.64 -3.64 -7.07
CA THR A 140 24.30 -4.29 -8.34
C THR A 140 22.83 -4.68 -8.25
N PRO A 141 21.89 -3.78 -8.62
CA PRO A 141 20.48 -4.06 -8.52
C PRO A 141 20.11 -5.22 -9.43
N ILE A 142 19.20 -6.06 -8.95
CA ILE A 142 18.68 -7.19 -9.71
C ILE A 142 17.59 -6.68 -10.64
N ASP A 143 17.49 -7.26 -11.84
CA ASP A 143 16.38 -6.97 -12.75
C ASP A 143 15.05 -7.47 -12.15
N ILE A 144 14.26 -6.51 -11.69
CA ILE A 144 12.96 -6.73 -11.06
C ILE A 144 11.85 -7.09 -12.05
N THR A 145 12.11 -7.14 -13.37
CA THR A 145 11.10 -7.59 -14.35
C THR A 145 10.69 -9.05 -14.15
N SER A 146 11.51 -9.83 -13.46
CA SER A 146 11.24 -11.21 -13.06
C SER A 146 10.44 -11.35 -11.75
N TRP A 147 10.09 -10.23 -11.10
CA TRP A 147 9.30 -10.25 -9.86
C TRP A 147 7.86 -10.71 -10.14
N GLU A 148 7.49 -11.92 -9.69
CA GLU A 148 6.17 -12.52 -9.92
C GLU A 148 5.28 -12.54 -8.66
N LEU A 149 5.84 -12.88 -7.50
CA LEU A 149 5.11 -13.01 -6.24
C LEU A 149 4.87 -11.65 -5.56
N ASP A 150 3.63 -11.19 -5.42
CA ASP A 150 3.34 -9.93 -4.71
C ASP A 150 3.25 -10.12 -3.18
N SER A 151 3.05 -9.02 -2.46
CA SER A 151 3.02 -8.99 -0.99
C SER A 151 1.91 -9.85 -0.40
N ASN A 152 0.73 -9.85 -1.01
CA ASN A 152 -0.43 -10.55 -0.44
C ASN A 152 -0.25 -12.06 -0.51
N GLU A 153 0.30 -12.58 -1.61
CA GLU A 153 0.61 -14.00 -1.75
C GLU A 153 1.78 -14.44 -0.85
N ALA A 154 2.71 -13.55 -0.52
CA ALA A 154 3.76 -13.80 0.47
C ALA A 154 3.19 -13.87 1.89
N ILE A 155 2.29 -12.94 2.27
CA ILE A 155 1.57 -12.97 3.55
C ILE A 155 0.74 -14.24 3.67
N GLN A 156 -0.01 -14.58 2.62
CA GLN A 156 -0.83 -15.79 2.61
C GLN A 156 0.00 -17.04 2.91
N ARG A 157 1.16 -17.19 2.26
CA ARG A 157 2.07 -18.32 2.54
C ARG A 157 2.56 -18.35 3.98
N LEU A 158 2.93 -17.19 4.56
CA LEU A 158 3.32 -17.12 5.98
C LEU A 158 2.18 -17.57 6.88
N LEU A 159 0.97 -17.07 6.63
CA LEU A 159 -0.22 -17.41 7.39
C LEU A 159 -0.55 -18.90 7.33
N GLU A 160 -0.40 -19.52 6.15
CA GLU A 160 -0.58 -20.96 5.91
C GLU A 160 0.52 -21.81 6.56
N ALA A 161 1.76 -21.30 6.64
CA ALA A 161 2.90 -21.97 7.25
C ALA A 161 2.96 -21.89 8.79
N GLY A 162 1.84 -21.54 9.44
CA GLY A 162 1.73 -21.45 10.89
C GLY A 162 1.62 -20.02 11.43
N GLY A 163 1.73 -18.99 10.59
CA GLY A 163 1.51 -17.60 11.00
C GLY A 163 0.11 -17.37 11.57
N SER A 164 -0.92 -18.03 11.02
CA SER A 164 -2.30 -17.92 11.55
C SER A 164 -2.43 -18.45 12.98
N GLN A 165 -1.75 -19.56 13.29
CA GLN A 165 -1.73 -20.13 14.64
C GLN A 165 -0.94 -19.23 15.58
N PHE A 166 0.19 -18.71 15.11
CA PHE A 166 1.02 -17.77 15.88
C PHE A 166 0.23 -16.53 16.30
N ILE A 167 -0.57 -15.91 15.41
CA ILE A 167 -1.45 -14.78 15.76
C ILE A 167 -2.43 -15.16 16.88
N GLN A 168 -3.02 -16.36 16.81
CA GLN A 168 -3.97 -16.84 17.82
C GLN A 168 -3.33 -17.07 19.18
N ASP A 169 -2.11 -17.64 19.19
CA ASP A 169 -1.39 -18.00 20.41
C ASP A 169 -0.80 -16.77 21.12
N GLU A 170 -0.26 -15.82 20.34
CA GLU A 170 0.47 -14.66 20.84
C GLU A 170 -0.43 -13.43 21.05
N GLY A 171 -1.62 -13.42 20.45
CA GLY A 171 -2.58 -12.34 20.53
C GLY A 171 -2.15 -11.10 19.75
N VAL A 172 -1.34 -10.23 20.35
CA VAL A 172 -0.99 -8.92 19.76
C VAL A 172 0.35 -8.98 19.03
N THR A 173 0.27 -8.98 17.71
CA THR A 173 1.42 -9.11 16.81
C THR A 173 1.61 -7.87 15.92
N ILE A 174 2.80 -7.75 15.35
CA ILE A 174 3.13 -6.79 14.27
C ILE A 174 3.68 -7.61 13.10
N LEU A 175 3.21 -7.34 11.88
CA LEU A 175 3.79 -7.88 10.66
C LEU A 175 4.69 -6.84 10.00
N THR A 176 5.90 -7.23 9.68
CA THR A 176 6.84 -6.44 8.87
C THR A 176 7.22 -7.22 7.63
N MET A 177 7.37 -6.52 6.52
CA MET A 177 7.75 -7.14 5.25
C MET A 177 8.85 -6.33 4.57
N LEU A 178 9.80 -7.04 3.97
CA LEU A 178 10.88 -6.50 3.16
C LEU A 178 10.99 -7.30 1.86
N PHE A 179 10.92 -6.60 0.73
CA PHE A 179 11.36 -7.10 -0.57
C PHE A 179 12.80 -6.66 -0.79
N ALA A 180 13.70 -7.60 -1.05
CA ALA A 180 15.09 -7.32 -1.41
C ALA A 180 15.30 -7.55 -2.91
N ALA A 181 15.83 -6.52 -3.59
CA ALA A 181 16.24 -6.54 -4.99
C ALA A 181 17.72 -6.15 -5.16
N ASP A 182 18.48 -6.13 -4.06
CA ASP A 182 19.93 -5.99 -4.12
C ASP A 182 20.61 -7.36 -4.22
N ASN A 183 21.79 -7.37 -4.86
CA ASN A 183 22.60 -8.57 -4.97
C ASN A 183 23.77 -8.56 -3.96
N LEU A 184 23.55 -8.07 -2.73
CA LEU A 184 24.64 -7.95 -1.75
C LEU A 184 25.19 -9.29 -1.27
N GLN A 185 24.40 -10.35 -1.37
CA GLN A 185 24.78 -11.72 -1.00
C GLN A 185 25.21 -12.57 -2.20
N GLU A 186 25.36 -11.98 -3.39
CA GLU A 186 25.71 -12.67 -4.65
C GLU A 186 24.75 -13.81 -5.03
N THR A 187 23.54 -13.87 -4.45
CA THR A 187 22.54 -14.89 -4.75
C THR A 187 21.79 -14.61 -6.05
N ASN A 188 21.78 -13.34 -6.50
CA ASN A 188 21.01 -12.83 -7.64
C ASN A 188 19.53 -13.26 -7.56
N GLN A 189 18.97 -13.26 -6.35
CA GLN A 189 17.60 -13.64 -6.05
C GLN A 189 16.79 -12.46 -5.55
N LEU A 190 15.59 -12.31 -6.10
CA LEU A 190 14.57 -11.44 -5.52
C LEU A 190 13.93 -12.17 -4.37
N GLU A 191 13.89 -11.55 -3.20
CA GLU A 191 13.46 -12.22 -1.97
C GLU A 191 12.42 -11.40 -1.22
N TRP A 192 11.41 -12.10 -0.68
CA TRP A 192 10.57 -11.55 0.38
C TRP A 192 11.04 -12.07 1.72
N LEU A 193 11.18 -11.17 2.68
CA LEU A 193 11.34 -11.47 4.10
C LEU A 193 10.09 -10.98 4.80
N VAL A 194 9.34 -11.90 5.40
CA VAL A 194 8.08 -11.64 6.08
C VAL A 194 8.21 -12.09 7.52
N SER A 195 8.02 -11.17 8.45
CA SER A 195 8.21 -11.41 9.88
C SER A 195 6.94 -11.04 10.62
N LEU A 196 6.46 -11.97 11.45
CA LEU A 196 5.37 -11.73 12.36
C LEU A 196 5.91 -11.85 13.79
N ILE A 197 5.78 -10.77 14.56
CA ILE A 197 6.46 -10.61 15.85
C ILE A 197 5.41 -10.39 16.94
N SER A 198 5.49 -11.17 18.03
CA SER A 198 4.70 -10.97 19.24
C SER A 198 5.24 -9.78 20.03
N THR A 199 4.39 -8.78 20.24
CA THR A 199 4.76 -7.58 21.01
C THR A 199 4.87 -7.82 22.51
N GLN A 200 4.43 -8.98 22.99
CA GLN A 200 4.37 -9.30 24.42
C GLN A 200 5.65 -9.97 24.92
N ASN A 201 6.23 -10.86 24.11
CA ASN A 201 7.37 -11.68 24.50
C ASN A 201 8.52 -11.67 23.48
N GLY A 202 8.37 -11.00 22.34
CA GLY A 202 9.42 -10.89 21.32
C GLY A 202 9.61 -12.15 20.48
N ARG A 203 8.77 -13.18 20.66
CA ARG A 203 8.76 -14.35 19.78
C ARG A 203 8.42 -13.92 18.35
N SER A 204 8.94 -14.65 17.36
CA SER A 204 8.65 -14.39 15.95
C SER A 204 8.48 -15.67 15.16
N ILE A 205 7.74 -15.53 14.05
CA ILE A 205 7.81 -16.44 12.92
C ILE A 205 8.26 -15.63 11.71
N ASP A 206 9.36 -16.06 11.11
CA ASP A 206 10.04 -15.36 10.01
C ASP A 206 10.10 -16.29 8.81
N MET A 207 9.71 -15.78 7.65
CA MET A 207 9.70 -16.52 6.39
C MET A 207 10.47 -15.76 5.33
N ARG A 208 11.38 -16.46 4.65
CA ARG A 208 12.05 -15.99 3.44
C ARG A 208 11.52 -16.75 2.23
N LEU A 209 11.07 -16.02 1.22
CA LEU A 209 10.49 -16.57 -0.02
C LEU A 209 11.28 -16.07 -1.22
N ASN A 210 11.42 -16.92 -2.22
CA ASN A 210 11.82 -16.50 -3.55
C ASN A 210 10.66 -15.71 -4.20
N ALA A 211 10.88 -14.45 -4.54
CA ALA A 211 9.83 -13.57 -5.08
C ALA A 211 9.52 -13.81 -6.57
N ILE A 212 10.23 -14.74 -7.22
CA ILE A 212 9.98 -15.18 -8.60
C ILE A 212 9.14 -16.47 -8.58
N THR A 213 9.54 -17.46 -7.78
CA THR A 213 8.90 -18.79 -7.78
C THR A 213 7.84 -18.95 -6.70
N GLY A 214 7.89 -18.14 -5.64
CA GLY A 214 7.10 -18.31 -4.43
C GLY A 214 7.53 -19.50 -3.57
N GLU A 215 8.71 -20.06 -3.82
CA GLU A 215 9.31 -21.12 -3.00
C GLU A 215 9.74 -20.56 -1.64
N VAL A 216 9.47 -21.31 -0.56
CA VAL A 216 9.96 -20.98 0.78
C VAL A 216 11.43 -21.36 0.85
N ILE A 217 12.30 -20.35 0.94
CA ILE A 217 13.75 -20.52 1.11
C ILE A 217 14.06 -20.88 2.56
N GLU A 218 13.40 -20.20 3.51
CA GLU A 218 13.62 -20.39 4.93
C GLU A 218 12.34 -20.10 5.72
N LEU A 219 12.09 -20.90 6.76
CA LEU A 219 11.07 -20.67 7.76
C LEU A 219 11.71 -20.87 9.12
N SER A 220 11.71 -19.84 9.96
CA SER A 220 12.30 -19.88 11.29
C SER A 220 11.32 -19.38 12.33
N GLN A 221 11.47 -19.88 13.56
CA GLN A 221 10.69 -19.44 14.71
C GLN A 221 11.64 -19.12 15.84
N ILE A 222 11.54 -17.90 16.36
CA ILE A 222 12.30 -17.46 17.53
C ILE A 222 11.40 -17.62 18.76
N GLN A 223 11.89 -18.36 19.74
CA GLN A 223 11.20 -18.68 21.00
C GLN A 223 11.65 -17.79 22.15
#